data_AF-A0A942RR24-F1
#
_entry.id   AF-A0A942RR24-F1
#
_cell.length_a   1.000
_cell.length_b   1.000
_cell.length_c   1.000
_cell.angle_alpha   90.00
_cell.angle_beta   90.00
_cell.angle_gamma   90.00
#
_symmetry.space_group_name_H-M   'P 1'
#
loop_
_entity.id
_entity.type
_entity.pdbx_description
1 polymer ?
#
loop_
_entity_poly.entity_id
_entity_poly.type
_entity_poly.pdbx_seq_one_letter_code
_entity_poly.pdbx_strand_id
1 'polypeptide(L)'
;MKRIILLALVLFTGILFAQDGERIKQMKAMKTAFITTELDLSPQEAEKFWPIYNQYEQKNFELKAKRLRSIMKEIKDKKEAFTEKEAQAKLQEIISLEDEINALEKKLLQDLKPVLSAEKILKLKIAEMRFQQTVLNRLRDGKGPR
;
A
#
# COMPACT_ATOMS: atom_id res chain seq x y z
N MET A 1 2.59 45.05 -2.97
CA MET A 1 3.53 44.01 -3.42
C MET A 1 3.84 42.96 -2.36
N LYS A 2 4.27 43.31 -1.13
CA LYS A 2 4.54 42.34 -0.05
C LYS A 2 3.37 41.39 0.29
N ARG A 3 2.12 41.88 0.26
CA ARG A 3 0.90 41.06 0.48
C ARG A 3 0.59 40.08 -0.67
N ILE A 4 0.95 40.43 -1.90
CA ILE A 4 0.75 39.56 -3.08
C ILE A 4 1.80 38.44 -3.08
N ILE A 5 3.04 38.74 -2.67
CA ILE A 5 4.11 37.75 -2.49
C ILE A 5 3.75 36.76 -1.37
N LEU A 6 3.18 37.23 -0.26
CA LEU A 6 2.69 36.36 0.82
C LEU A 6 1.55 35.43 0.37
N LEU A 7 0.59 35.93 -0.42
CA LEU A 7 -0.48 35.11 -1.00
C LEU A 7 0.04 34.05 -2.00
N ALA A 8 1.03 34.41 -2.82
CA ALA A 8 1.68 33.48 -3.74
C ALA A 8 2.49 32.39 -3.02
N LEU A 9 3.14 32.72 -1.88
CA LEU A 9 3.90 31.78 -1.08
C LEU A 9 3.00 30.74 -0.38
N VAL A 10 1.81 31.15 0.07
CA VAL A 10 0.81 30.25 0.68
C VAL A 10 0.18 29.32 -0.36
N LEU A 11 0.01 29.77 -1.60
CA LEU A 11 -0.47 28.92 -2.70
C LEU A 11 0.58 27.87 -3.14
N PHE A 12 1.87 28.18 -3.00
CA PHE A 12 2.94 27.28 -3.40
C PHE A 12 3.11 26.08 -2.44
N THR A 13 2.83 26.25 -1.14
CA THR A 13 2.93 25.15 -0.16
C THR A 13 1.81 24.12 -0.31
N GLY A 14 0.63 24.52 -0.78
CA GLY A 14 -0.49 23.60 -1.05
C GLY A 14 -0.22 22.59 -2.17
N ILE A 15 0.64 22.94 -3.13
CA ILE A 15 0.98 22.09 -4.27
C ILE A 15 1.87 20.90 -3.84
N LEU A 16 2.71 21.08 -2.82
CA LEU A 16 3.62 20.03 -2.33
C LEU A 16 2.87 18.86 -1.67
N PHE A 17 1.80 19.13 -0.92
CA PHE A 17 0.98 18.08 -0.30
C PHE A 17 0.03 17.38 -1.28
N ALA A 18 -0.29 18.01 -2.42
CA ALA A 18 -1.13 17.42 -3.46
C ALA A 18 -0.42 16.31 -4.26
N GLN A 19 0.91 16.37 -4.37
CA GLN A 19 1.69 15.44 -5.21
C GLN A 19 1.71 14.00 -4.69
N ASP A 20 1.79 13.79 -3.38
CA ASP A 20 1.82 12.44 -2.79
C ASP A 20 0.45 11.75 -2.86
N GLY A 21 -0.63 12.50 -2.65
CA GLY A 21 -1.99 11.98 -2.77
C GLY A 21 -2.33 11.54 -4.20
N GLU A 22 -1.89 12.30 -5.20
CA GLU A 22 -2.12 12.00 -6.61
C GLU A 22 -1.39 10.72 -7.06
N ARG A 23 -0.14 10.54 -6.62
CA ARG A 23 0.64 9.31 -6.90
C ARG A 23 -0.01 8.07 -6.31
N ILE A 24 -0.55 8.15 -5.08
CA ILE A 24 -1.26 7.03 -4.44
C ILE A 24 -2.53 6.69 -5.22
N LYS A 25 -3.29 7.69 -5.68
CA LYS A 25 -4.50 7.47 -6.50
C LYS A 25 -4.16 6.79 -7.83
N GLN A 26 -3.13 7.27 -8.53
CA GLN A 26 -2.64 6.66 -9.76
C GLN A 26 -2.21 5.22 -9.54
N MET A 27 -1.49 4.94 -8.45
CA MET A 27 -1.09 3.59 -8.08
C MET A 27 -2.28 2.65 -7.88
N LYS A 28 -3.31 3.12 -7.16
CA LYS A 28 -4.54 2.35 -6.94
C LYS A 28 -5.27 2.09 -8.25
N ALA A 29 -5.43 3.10 -9.11
CA ALA A 29 -6.08 2.94 -10.41
C ALA A 29 -5.35 1.92 -11.30
N MET A 30 -4.02 2.00 -11.36
CA MET A 30 -3.21 1.02 -12.08
C MET A 30 -3.39 -0.39 -11.51
N LYS A 31 -3.40 -0.53 -10.18
CA LYS A 31 -3.61 -1.83 -9.53
C LYS A 31 -4.99 -2.41 -9.85
N THR A 32 -6.03 -1.59 -9.75
CA THR A 32 -7.40 -2.00 -10.10
C THR A 32 -7.47 -2.49 -11.54
N ALA A 33 -6.95 -1.72 -12.50
CA ALA A 33 -6.94 -2.12 -13.90
C ALA A 33 -6.15 -3.42 -14.14
N PHE A 34 -5.00 -3.57 -13.47
CA PHE A 34 -4.16 -4.76 -13.58
C PHE A 34 -4.87 -6.01 -13.05
N ILE A 35 -5.45 -5.94 -11.86
CA ILE A 35 -6.21 -7.05 -11.26
C ILE A 35 -7.45 -7.39 -12.10
N THR A 36 -8.22 -6.40 -12.57
CA THR A 36 -9.38 -6.66 -13.46
C THR A 36 -8.97 -7.44 -14.70
N THR A 37 -7.82 -7.09 -15.29
CA THR A 37 -7.33 -7.72 -16.53
C THR A 37 -6.84 -9.16 -16.28
N GLU A 38 -6.19 -9.42 -15.15
CA GLU A 38 -5.59 -10.74 -14.87
C GLU A 38 -6.60 -11.79 -14.37
N LEU A 39 -7.67 -11.36 -13.68
CA LEU A 39 -8.60 -12.29 -13.02
C LEU A 39 -9.78 -12.73 -13.89
N ASP A 40 -10.10 -11.99 -14.96
CA ASP A 40 -11.27 -12.23 -15.83
C ASP A 40 -12.55 -12.48 -15.02
N LEU A 41 -12.91 -11.49 -14.20
CA LEU A 41 -14.07 -11.56 -13.32
C LEU A 41 -15.36 -11.35 -14.10
N SER A 42 -16.37 -12.19 -13.87
CA SER A 42 -17.73 -11.91 -14.31
C SER A 42 -18.28 -10.68 -13.57
N PRO A 43 -19.32 -10.00 -14.09
CA PRO A 43 -19.95 -8.89 -13.39
C PRO A 43 -20.39 -9.24 -11.96
N GLN A 44 -20.93 -10.45 -11.77
CA GLN A 44 -21.40 -10.92 -10.46
C GLN A 44 -20.26 -11.24 -9.49
N GLU A 45 -19.14 -11.76 -10.01
CA GLU A 45 -17.93 -11.97 -9.20
C GLU A 45 -17.31 -10.63 -8.81
N ALA A 46 -17.20 -9.70 -9.76
CA ALA A 46 -16.62 -8.38 -9.55
C ALA A 46 -17.36 -7.58 -8.47
N GLU A 47 -18.70 -7.59 -8.50
CA GLU A 47 -19.54 -6.91 -7.50
C GLU A 47 -19.25 -7.37 -6.06
N LYS A 48 -18.97 -8.66 -5.88
CA LYS A 48 -18.63 -9.25 -4.58
C LYS A 48 -17.16 -9.16 -4.23
N PHE A 49 -16.28 -9.25 -5.23
CA PHE A 49 -14.82 -9.24 -5.07
C PHE A 49 -14.30 -7.88 -4.61
N TRP A 50 -14.69 -6.79 -5.29
CA TRP A 50 -14.09 -5.47 -5.06
C TRP A 50 -14.27 -4.95 -3.64
N PRO A 51 -15.44 -5.09 -2.97
CA PRO A 51 -15.58 -4.68 -1.57
C PRO A 51 -14.60 -5.38 -0.63
N ILE A 52 -14.43 -6.69 -0.79
CA ILE A 52 -13.49 -7.51 0.01
C ILE A 52 -12.06 -7.07 -0.25
N TYR A 53 -11.69 -6.98 -1.52
CA TYR A 53 -10.33 -6.64 -1.94
C TYR A 53 -9.95 -5.21 -1.53
N ASN A 54 -10.85 -4.25 -1.69
CA ASN A 54 -10.60 -2.85 -1.32
C ASN A 54 -10.42 -2.69 0.20
N GLN A 55 -11.18 -3.44 1.00
CA GLN A 55 -11.01 -3.43 2.46
C GLN A 55 -9.64 -4.01 2.87
N TYR A 56 -9.24 -5.13 2.25
CA TYR A 56 -7.91 -5.71 2.43
C TYR A 56 -6.83 -4.69 2.06
N GLU A 57 -6.92 -4.10 0.87
CA GLU A 57 -5.93 -3.15 0.35
C GLU A 57 -5.78 -1.92 1.24
N GLN A 58 -6.89 -1.37 1.74
CA GLN A 58 -6.85 -0.23 2.64
C GLN A 58 -6.11 -0.56 3.94
N LYS A 59 -6.42 -1.70 4.57
CA LYS A 59 -5.75 -2.16 5.79
C LYS A 59 -4.29 -2.49 5.54
N ASN A 60 -3.98 -3.19 4.45
CA ASN A 60 -2.63 -3.54 4.08
C ASN A 60 -1.77 -2.28 3.82
N PHE A 61 -2.35 -1.27 3.18
CA PHE A 61 -1.70 0.03 3.00
C PHE A 61 -1.44 0.73 4.34
N GLU A 62 -2.40 0.71 5.27
CA GLU A 62 -2.22 1.28 6.61
C GLU A 62 -1.08 0.60 7.39
N LEU A 63 -1.06 -0.73 7.40
CA LEU A 63 -0.02 -1.51 8.08
C LEU A 63 1.36 -1.29 7.45
N LYS A 64 1.49 -1.43 6.12
CA LYS A 64 2.79 -1.36 5.42
C LYS A 64 3.27 0.07 5.17
N ALA A 65 2.44 0.92 4.59
CA ALA A 65 2.87 2.25 4.15
C ALA A 65 2.92 3.28 5.29
N LYS A 66 2.12 3.09 6.35
CA LYS A 66 2.14 3.99 7.52
C LYS A 66 2.91 3.37 8.68
N ARG A 67 2.44 2.26 9.25
CA ARG A 67 2.98 1.74 10.52
C ARG A 67 4.40 1.19 10.36
N LEU A 68 4.62 0.25 9.43
CA LEU A 68 5.97 -0.29 9.18
C LEU A 68 6.95 0.81 8.77
N ARG A 69 6.52 1.74 7.91
CA ARG A 69 7.36 2.88 7.50
C ARG A 69 7.73 3.78 8.69
N SER A 70 6.81 4.02 9.63
CA SER A 70 7.10 4.78 10.85
C SER A 70 8.14 4.08 11.71
N ILE A 71 7.94 2.79 11.98
CA ILE A 71 8.87 1.97 12.78
C ILE A 71 10.27 2.01 12.16
N MET A 72 10.38 1.74 10.86
CA MET A 72 11.67 1.74 10.17
C MET A 72 12.32 3.13 10.14
N LYS A 73 11.51 4.19 10.03
CA LYS A 73 12.01 5.57 10.11
C LYS A 73 12.55 5.89 11.50
N GLU A 74 11.82 5.54 12.56
CA GLU A 74 12.28 5.73 13.94
C GLU A 74 13.59 4.99 14.21
N ILE A 75 13.73 3.77 13.69
CA ILE A 75 14.98 2.99 13.80
C ILE A 75 16.12 3.68 13.06
N LYS A 76 15.88 4.13 11.82
CA LYS A 76 16.89 4.77 10.98
C LYS A 76 17.32 6.15 11.50
N ASP A 77 16.38 6.92 12.04
CA ASP A 77 16.61 8.31 12.46
C ASP A 77 17.18 8.40 13.89
N LYS A 78 17.17 7.29 14.67
CA LYS A 78 17.82 7.25 15.99
C LYS A 78 19.33 7.38 15.83
N LYS A 79 19.90 8.43 16.41
CA LYS A 79 21.34 8.73 16.34
C LYS A 79 22.17 7.96 17.37
N GLU A 80 21.56 7.64 18.50
CA GLU A 80 22.20 6.90 19.59
C GLU A 80 22.01 5.39 19.40
N ALA A 81 22.94 4.61 19.94
CA ALA A 81 22.78 3.17 19.98
C ALA A 81 21.52 2.78 20.76
N PHE A 82 20.85 1.73 20.32
CA PHE A 82 19.76 1.13 21.07
C PHE A 82 20.31 0.47 22.33
N THR A 83 19.62 0.65 23.45
CA THR A 83 19.75 -0.31 24.56
C THR A 83 19.11 -1.63 24.17
N GLU A 84 19.54 -2.73 24.79
CA GLU A 84 18.98 -4.06 24.53
C GLU A 84 17.45 -4.09 24.72
N LYS A 85 16.95 -3.40 25.76
CA LYS A 85 15.51 -3.31 26.04
C LYS A 85 14.74 -2.57 24.94
N GLU A 86 15.28 -1.47 24.41
CA GLU A 86 14.65 -0.72 23.31
C GLU A 86 14.67 -1.53 22.01
N ALA A 87 15.79 -2.21 21.71
CA ALA A 87 15.90 -3.07 20.54
C ALA A 87 14.89 -4.21 20.59
N GLN A 88 14.75 -4.89 21.73
CA GLN A 88 13.75 -5.94 21.95
C GLN A 88 12.32 -5.40 21.76
N ALA A 89 12.01 -4.21 22.28
CA ALA A 89 10.70 -3.60 22.08
C ALA A 89 10.40 -3.33 20.60
N LYS A 90 11.38 -2.84 19.83
CA LYS A 90 11.22 -2.61 18.39
C LYS A 90 11.09 -3.90 17.58
N LEU A 91 11.85 -4.94 17.93
CA LEU A 91 11.68 -6.25 17.32
C LEU A 91 10.29 -6.83 17.58
N GLN A 92 9.79 -6.72 18.82
CA GLN A 92 8.44 -7.18 19.16
C GLN A 92 7.35 -6.42 18.41
N GLU A 93 7.53 -5.11 18.19
CA GLU A 93 6.62 -4.28 17.40
C GLU A 93 6.58 -4.74 15.93
N ILE A 94 7.74 -5.07 15.34
CA ILE A 94 7.84 -5.60 13.97
C ILE A 94 7.15 -6.97 13.88
N ILE A 95 7.45 -7.89 14.80
CA ILE A 95 6.83 -9.23 14.84
C ILE A 95 5.30 -9.13 14.91
N SER A 96 4.78 -8.30 15.82
CA SER A 96 3.34 -8.09 15.96
C SER A 96 2.71 -7.57 14.66
N LEU A 97 3.40 -6.67 13.96
CA LEU A 97 2.92 -6.11 12.71
C LEU A 97 2.93 -7.15 11.57
N GLU A 98 3.94 -8.01 11.51
CA GLU A 98 4.00 -9.12 10.56
C GLU A 98 2.87 -10.11 10.79
N ASP A 99 2.57 -10.44 12.04
CA ASP A 99 1.44 -11.29 12.41
C ASP A 99 0.09 -10.68 11.97
N GLU A 100 -0.10 -9.38 12.18
CA GLU A 100 -1.30 -8.67 11.71
C GLU A 100 -1.44 -8.71 10.18
N ILE A 101 -0.34 -8.50 9.44
CA ILE A 101 -0.33 -8.57 7.97
C ILE A 101 -0.66 -9.99 7.49
N ASN A 102 -0.06 -11.01 8.12
CA ASN A 102 -0.30 -12.41 7.78
C ASN A 102 -1.75 -12.81 8.08
N ALA A 103 -2.31 -12.36 9.20
CA ALA A 103 -3.70 -12.59 9.56
C ALA A 103 -4.65 -11.91 8.55
N LEU A 104 -4.34 -10.68 8.14
CA LEU A 104 -5.10 -9.94 7.14
C LEU A 104 -5.11 -10.67 5.79
N GLU A 105 -3.97 -11.22 5.36
CA GLU A 105 -3.87 -12.01 4.13
C GLU A 105 -4.65 -13.32 4.20
N LYS A 106 -4.54 -14.07 5.31
CA LYS A 106 -5.34 -15.28 5.53
C LYS A 106 -6.85 -14.96 5.46
N LYS A 107 -7.26 -13.85 6.07
CA LYS A 107 -8.65 -13.39 6.03
C LYS A 107 -9.12 -13.10 4.62
N LEU A 108 -8.33 -12.39 3.81
CA LEU A 108 -8.65 -12.15 2.39
C LEU A 108 -8.93 -13.47 1.65
N LEU A 109 -8.05 -14.46 1.81
CA LEU A 109 -8.22 -15.76 1.15
C LEU A 109 -9.49 -16.48 1.60
N GLN A 110 -9.81 -16.43 2.89
CA GLN A 110 -11.03 -17.02 3.44
C GLN A 110 -12.29 -16.31 2.94
N ASP A 111 -12.28 -14.98 2.93
CA ASP A 111 -13.42 -14.15 2.50
C ASP A 111 -13.67 -14.28 0.98
N LEU A 112 -12.63 -14.58 0.18
CA LEU A 112 -12.76 -14.77 -1.28
C LEU A 112 -13.20 -16.17 -1.70
N LYS A 113 -12.96 -17.22 -0.90
CA LYS A 113 -13.38 -18.62 -1.22
C LYS A 113 -14.85 -18.79 -1.63
N PRO A 114 -15.84 -18.11 -1.00
CA PRO A 114 -17.24 -18.22 -1.43
C PRO A 114 -17.58 -17.37 -2.68
N VAL A 115 -16.66 -16.51 -3.12
CA VAL A 115 -16.88 -15.57 -4.23
C VAL A 115 -16.16 -16.01 -5.51
N LEU A 116 -14.96 -16.57 -5.37
CA LEU A 116 -14.08 -16.93 -6.48
C LEU A 116 -13.64 -18.39 -6.39
N SER A 117 -13.38 -19.01 -7.54
CA SER A 117 -12.73 -20.32 -7.58
C SER A 117 -11.32 -20.26 -7.00
N ALA A 118 -10.85 -21.39 -6.48
CA ALA A 118 -9.48 -21.50 -5.97
C ALA A 118 -8.43 -21.11 -7.03
N GLU A 119 -8.67 -21.43 -8.30
CA GLU A 119 -7.79 -21.03 -9.41
C GLU A 119 -7.72 -19.51 -9.57
N LYS A 120 -8.86 -18.80 -9.52
CA LYS A 120 -8.89 -17.33 -9.60
C LYS A 120 -8.22 -16.68 -8.39
N ILE A 121 -8.35 -17.28 -7.20
CA ILE A 121 -7.63 -16.82 -6.00
C ILE A 121 -6.11 -17.00 -6.16
N LEU A 122 -5.65 -18.12 -6.76
CA LEU A 122 -4.23 -18.30 -7.07
C LEU A 122 -3.73 -17.30 -8.13
N LYS A 123 -4.53 -17.04 -9.18
CA LYS A 123 -4.25 -15.99 -10.17
C LYS A 123 -4.12 -14.61 -9.52
N LEU A 124 -4.98 -14.29 -8.55
CA LEU A 124 -4.85 -13.07 -7.75
C LEU A 124 -3.50 -12.97 -7.05
N LYS A 125 -3.03 -14.03 -6.39
CA LYS A 125 -1.71 -14.02 -5.74
C LYS A 125 -0.58 -13.74 -6.72
N ILE A 126 -0.62 -14.37 -7.89
CA ILE A 126 0.36 -14.13 -8.95
C ILE A 126 0.28 -12.70 -9.47
N ALA A 127 -0.92 -12.19 -9.71
CA ALA A 127 -1.15 -10.82 -10.16
C ALA A 127 -0.62 -9.79 -9.16
N GLU A 128 -0.86 -9.98 -7.86
CA GLU A 128 -0.32 -9.10 -6.81
C GLU A 128 1.22 -9.08 -6.79
N MET A 129 1.85 -10.25 -6.88
CA MET A 129 3.32 -10.35 -6.94
C MET A 129 3.88 -9.64 -8.18
N ARG A 130 3.29 -9.88 -9.36
CA ARG A 130 3.70 -9.23 -10.61
C ARG A 130 3.51 -7.71 -10.56
N PHE A 131 2.40 -7.25 -9.99
CA PHE A 131 2.15 -5.83 -9.82
C PHE A 131 3.21 -5.18 -8.92
N GLN A 132 3.53 -5.78 -7.78
CA GLN A 132 4.57 -5.30 -6.87
C GLN A 132 5.93 -5.20 -7.57
N GLN A 133 6.33 -6.22 -8.32
CA GLN A 133 7.58 -6.20 -9.11
C GLN A 133 7.57 -5.09 -10.17
N THR A 134 6.45 -4.93 -10.89
CA THR A 134 6.29 -3.89 -11.91
C THR A 134 6.41 -2.49 -11.31
N VAL A 135 5.79 -2.25 -10.16
CA VAL A 135 5.87 -0.97 -9.45
C VAL A 135 7.29 -0.70 -8.98
N LEU A 136 7.96 -1.69 -8.38
CA LEU A 136 9.36 -1.56 -7.93
C LEU A 136 10.29 -1.23 -9.10
N ASN A 137 10.13 -1.89 -10.24
CA ASN A 137 10.92 -1.61 -11.44
C ASN A 137 10.69 -0.17 -11.95
N ARG A 138 9.43 0.28 -12.02
CA ARG A 138 9.11 1.67 -12.45
C ARG A 138 9.67 2.73 -11.51
N LEU A 139 9.62 2.49 -10.19
CA LEU A 139 10.21 3.38 -9.19
C LEU A 139 11.73 3.46 -9.32
N ARG A 140 12.40 2.33 -9.61
CA ARG A 140 13.85 2.28 -9.82
C ARG A 140 14.30 3.01 -11.09
N ASP A 141 13.51 2.93 -12.15
CA ASP A 141 13.84 3.52 -13.45
C ASP A 141 13.52 5.04 -13.55
N GLY A 142 13.06 5.66 -12.45
CA GLY A 142 12.72 7.09 -12.39
C GLY A 142 11.53 7.51 -13.28
N LYS A 143 10.88 6.55 -13.95
CA LYS A 143 9.71 6.78 -14.79
C LYS A 143 8.47 6.65 -13.90
N GLY A 144 7.99 7.80 -13.41
CA GLY A 144 6.66 7.89 -12.78
C GLY A 144 5.55 7.42 -13.73
N PRO A 145 4.32 7.22 -13.21
CA PRO A 145 3.19 6.79 -14.03
C PRO A 145 3.02 7.78 -15.19
N ARG A 146 3.05 7.27 -16.42
CA ARG A 146 2.69 8.04 -17.63
C ARG A 146 1.20 7.90 -17.87
#